data_AF-A0A2D6SYR0-F1
#
_entry.id   AF-A0A2D6SYR0-F1
#
_cell.length_a   1.000
_cell.length_b   1.000
_cell.length_c   1.000
_cell.angle_alpha   90.00
_cell.angle_beta   90.00
_cell.angle_gamma   90.00
#
_symmetry.space_group_name_H-M   'P 1'
#
loop_
_entity.id
_entity.type
_entity.pdbx_description
1 polymer ?
#
loop_
_entity_poly.entity_id
_entity_poly.type
_entity_poly.pdbx_seq_one_letter_code
_entity_poly.pdbx_strand_id
1 'polypeptide(L)'
;MSETRVPNTLKHLASFPAIWAFSLIAMSSSVAAQDDVKNQPSSSAGAAFQKDEVDLSIDKAITYLVSKQRDDGAILDKGHDTTMTALSIMAMASIGIQPADPTPEGRSMQRALAFALRDDRVDDKGYFGRKDGSRMYGHGIITLMLTELLGMGASDKQDQLIHDRCQSAIDVILSSQQEKKPIHYRGGWRYEPNSKDADLSASVWQLMALRSAKNDGLQVPASAIREAVEYLKRSYASPLDRNGLPEKKASGFCYEPHRNNPTFTMTAAGLLAMQVCGEYESPLVVGAADWLLAHPPKWKERFCSYGTYYYAQGMYQRGGEHAKTARRLVQDMLLEKQAADGSWTAQNGSEKGIGAVYATSMAVLSLSVKYHYLPIYQK
;
A
#
# COMPACT_ATOMS: atom_id res chain seq x y z
N MET A 1 10.76 -67.84 44.23
CA MET A 1 10.38 -68.96 43.34
C MET A 1 10.19 -68.39 41.94
N SER A 2 11.13 -68.73 41.04
CA SER A 2 11.16 -68.61 39.55
C SER A 2 10.64 -67.30 38.92
N GLU A 3 11.44 -66.36 38.41
CA GLU A 3 12.44 -66.42 37.30
C GLU A 3 11.97 -67.12 36.01
N THR A 4 11.84 -66.37 34.91
CA THR A 4 12.42 -66.59 33.55
C THR A 4 11.82 -65.54 32.58
N ARG A 5 12.60 -64.57 32.08
CA ARG A 5 13.52 -64.54 30.90
C ARG A 5 12.85 -64.20 29.56
N VAL A 6 13.39 -63.12 28.98
CA VAL A 6 13.24 -62.57 27.63
C VAL A 6 13.86 -63.52 26.58
N PRO A 7 13.51 -63.38 25.28
CA PRO A 7 14.57 -63.02 24.34
C PRO A 7 14.19 -61.94 23.30
N ASN A 8 15.21 -61.12 23.02
CA ASN A 8 15.38 -60.22 21.88
C ASN A 8 15.57 -61.02 20.58
N THR A 9 15.07 -60.51 19.45
CA THR A 9 15.71 -60.72 18.13
C THR A 9 15.61 -59.47 17.27
N LEU A 10 16.77 -59.11 16.72
CA LEU A 10 17.10 -57.98 15.85
C LEU A 10 16.86 -58.30 14.36
N LYS A 11 16.76 -57.20 13.57
CA LYS A 11 17.27 -56.97 12.19
C LYS A 11 16.52 -57.53 10.98
N HIS A 12 16.07 -56.61 10.11
CA HIS A 12 16.49 -56.40 8.70
C HIS A 12 15.91 -55.03 8.26
N LEU A 13 16.68 -53.95 8.00
CA LEU A 13 17.52 -53.61 6.83
C LEU A 13 16.84 -53.81 5.46
N ALA A 14 16.41 -52.70 4.85
CA ALA A 14 16.48 -52.47 3.40
C ALA A 14 16.36 -50.95 3.09
N SER A 15 17.52 -50.31 3.01
CA SER A 15 17.83 -49.13 2.19
C SER A 15 17.65 -49.40 0.70
N PHE A 16 17.34 -48.39 -0.14
CA PHE A 16 17.91 -48.15 -1.50
C PHE A 16 17.26 -46.92 -2.20
N PRO A 17 17.84 -46.34 -3.29
CA PRO A 17 18.35 -44.97 -3.29
C PRO A 17 17.77 -44.05 -4.40
N ALA A 18 18.31 -42.82 -4.44
CA ALA A 18 18.23 -41.88 -5.56
C ALA A 18 18.96 -42.39 -6.83
N ILE A 19 18.55 -41.87 -8.00
CA ILE A 19 19.32 -41.46 -9.19
C ILE A 19 18.41 -41.58 -10.44
N TRP A 20 18.20 -40.48 -11.15
CA TRP A 20 17.97 -40.49 -12.60
C TRP A 20 18.85 -39.42 -13.24
N ALA A 21 19.96 -39.88 -13.82
CA ALA A 21 20.74 -39.19 -14.83
C ALA A 21 20.49 -39.93 -16.15
N PHE A 22 20.21 -39.21 -17.24
CA PHE A 22 20.24 -39.79 -18.58
C PHE A 22 21.23 -39.04 -19.45
N SER A 23 22.09 -39.85 -20.07
CA SER A 23 23.31 -39.51 -20.76
C SER A 23 23.09 -39.05 -22.20
N LEU A 24 24.04 -38.23 -22.65
CA LEU A 24 24.36 -37.97 -24.05
C LEU A 24 24.68 -39.26 -24.82
N ILE A 25 24.22 -39.33 -26.07
CA ILE A 25 24.85 -40.13 -27.13
C ILE A 25 25.08 -39.21 -28.33
N ALA A 26 26.33 -39.12 -28.76
CA ALA A 26 26.75 -38.50 -30.01
C ALA A 26 26.90 -39.58 -31.08
N MET A 27 26.39 -39.33 -32.29
CA MET A 27 26.90 -39.90 -33.54
C MET A 27 26.81 -38.86 -34.65
N SER A 28 27.94 -38.67 -35.32
CA SER A 28 28.19 -37.75 -36.41
C SER A 28 28.11 -38.47 -37.77
N SER A 29 27.48 -37.86 -38.79
CA SER A 29 28.12 -37.55 -40.09
C SER A 29 27.16 -36.84 -41.08
N SER A 30 27.59 -35.64 -41.48
CA SER A 30 27.56 -34.97 -42.79
C SER A 30 26.38 -35.10 -43.76
N VAL A 31 25.79 -33.97 -44.17
CA VAL A 31 25.77 -33.46 -45.57
C VAL A 31 25.49 -31.94 -45.55
N ALA A 32 26.15 -31.23 -46.45
CA ALA A 32 26.20 -29.79 -46.63
C ALA A 32 24.87 -29.14 -47.06
N ALA A 33 24.66 -27.90 -46.62
CA ALA A 33 23.99 -26.85 -47.39
C ALA A 33 24.44 -25.48 -46.83
N GLN A 34 25.27 -24.79 -47.59
CA GLN A 34 25.47 -23.34 -47.49
C GLN A 34 24.21 -22.67 -48.03
N ASP A 35 23.62 -21.75 -47.27
CA ASP A 35 22.80 -20.68 -47.85
C ASP A 35 22.95 -19.39 -47.02
N ASP A 36 23.44 -18.37 -47.72
CA ASP A 36 23.58 -16.94 -47.46
C ASP A 36 22.86 -16.34 -46.23
N VAL A 37 23.63 -16.05 -45.16
CA VAL A 37 23.25 -15.03 -44.17
C VAL A 37 23.74 -13.67 -44.66
N LYS A 38 22.85 -12.94 -45.34
CA LYS A 38 23.04 -11.51 -45.59
C LYS A 38 23.04 -10.75 -44.26
N ASN A 39 24.16 -10.07 -44.01
CA ASN A 39 24.38 -9.02 -43.04
C ASN A 39 23.14 -8.07 -42.93
N GLN A 40 22.38 -8.18 -41.85
CA GLN A 40 21.52 -7.10 -41.37
C GLN A 40 22.19 -6.50 -40.12
N PRO A 41 22.44 -5.18 -40.08
CA PRO A 41 22.94 -4.57 -38.87
C PRO A 41 21.90 -4.76 -37.76
N SER A 42 22.33 -5.37 -36.65
CA SER A 42 21.56 -5.49 -35.42
C SER A 42 21.16 -4.08 -34.95
N SER A 43 19.93 -3.68 -35.25
CA SER A 43 19.39 -2.40 -34.80
C SER A 43 18.97 -2.48 -33.33
N SER A 44 19.59 -1.57 -32.58
CA SER A 44 19.26 -1.06 -31.24
C SER A 44 19.35 -2.02 -30.06
N ALA A 45 20.54 -2.05 -29.46
CA ALA A 45 20.62 -1.88 -28.02
C ALA A 45 19.97 -0.53 -27.63
N GLY A 46 19.04 -0.57 -26.66
CA GLY A 46 18.56 0.61 -25.94
C GLY A 46 17.49 1.46 -26.62
N ALA A 47 16.27 0.95 -26.76
CA ALA A 47 15.13 1.87 -26.71
C ALA A 47 15.02 2.37 -25.26
N ALA A 48 15.58 3.54 -24.99
CA ALA A 48 15.34 4.25 -23.73
C ALA A 48 13.83 4.32 -23.50
N PHE A 49 13.37 3.95 -22.31
CA PHE A 49 11.95 4.00 -21.95
C PHE A 49 11.42 5.42 -22.23
N GLN A 50 10.58 5.54 -23.26
CA GLN A 50 10.03 6.83 -23.64
C GLN A 50 8.95 7.22 -22.64
N LYS A 51 9.16 8.32 -21.93
CA LYS A 51 8.19 8.87 -20.98
C LYS A 51 6.87 9.20 -21.70
N ASP A 52 5.76 8.70 -21.16
CA ASP A 52 4.42 9.08 -21.59
C ASP A 52 3.93 10.36 -20.86
N GLU A 53 2.71 10.80 -21.16
CA GLU A 53 2.13 12.00 -20.54
C GLU A 53 2.00 11.89 -19.02
N VAL A 54 1.76 10.67 -18.50
CA VAL A 54 1.68 10.42 -17.07
C VAL A 54 3.06 10.55 -16.43
N ASP A 55 4.09 10.00 -17.06
CA ASP A 55 5.47 10.13 -16.61
C ASP A 55 5.89 11.62 -16.53
N LEU A 56 5.57 12.40 -17.57
CA LEU A 56 5.86 13.84 -17.61
C LEU A 56 5.06 14.64 -16.58
N SER A 57 3.82 14.24 -16.31
CA SER A 57 2.98 14.84 -15.26
C SER A 57 3.55 14.55 -13.87
N ILE A 58 3.97 13.31 -13.62
CA ILE A 58 4.61 12.89 -12.37
C ILE A 58 5.93 13.65 -12.16
N ASP A 59 6.78 13.80 -13.18
CA ASP A 59 8.03 14.57 -13.05
C ASP A 59 7.80 16.00 -12.52
N LYS A 60 6.78 16.68 -13.06
CA LYS A 60 6.39 18.03 -12.58
C LYS A 60 5.89 18.00 -11.15
N ALA A 61 5.11 16.98 -10.80
CA ALA A 61 4.59 16.78 -9.45
C ALA A 61 5.70 16.57 -8.42
N ILE A 62 6.71 15.76 -8.75
CA ILE A 62 7.88 15.55 -7.89
C ILE A 62 8.69 16.83 -7.76
N THR A 63 8.91 17.54 -8.87
CA THR A 63 9.58 18.86 -8.86
C THR A 63 8.85 19.82 -7.90
N TYR A 64 7.52 19.85 -7.96
CA TYR A 64 6.69 20.62 -7.03
C TYR A 64 6.92 20.20 -5.57
N LEU A 65 6.81 18.91 -5.25
CA LEU A 65 6.98 18.41 -3.88
C LEU A 65 8.38 18.76 -3.33
N VAL A 66 9.43 18.55 -4.12
CA VAL A 66 10.81 18.92 -3.75
C VAL A 66 10.93 20.42 -3.51
N SER A 67 10.25 21.27 -4.30
CA SER A 67 10.25 22.72 -4.10
C SER A 67 9.59 23.19 -2.80
N LYS A 68 8.78 22.33 -2.16
CA LYS A 68 8.15 22.58 -0.85
C LYS A 68 8.98 22.08 0.32
N GLN A 69 10.16 21.53 0.07
CA GLN A 69 11.05 21.09 1.14
C GLN A 69 11.67 22.29 1.86
N ARG A 70 11.54 22.30 3.19
CA ARG A 70 12.15 23.29 4.08
C ARG A 70 13.59 22.93 4.44
N ASP A 71 14.30 23.84 5.10
CA ASP A 71 15.69 23.64 5.54
C ASP A 71 15.84 22.52 6.58
N ASP A 72 14.79 22.24 7.37
CA ASP A 72 14.76 21.14 8.33
C ASP A 72 14.43 19.78 7.71
N GLY A 73 14.15 19.74 6.40
CA GLY A 73 13.85 18.52 5.62
C GLY A 73 12.36 18.24 5.45
N ALA A 74 11.47 18.92 6.19
CA ALA A 74 10.03 18.74 6.07
C ALA A 74 9.52 19.16 4.68
N ILE A 75 8.55 18.42 4.13
CA ILE A 75 7.86 18.76 2.88
C ILE A 75 6.40 19.05 3.19
N LEU A 76 6.00 20.31 3.13
CA LEU A 76 4.63 20.76 3.41
C LEU A 76 4.39 22.18 2.88
N ASP A 77 3.11 22.53 2.72
CA ASP A 77 2.66 23.90 2.45
C ASP A 77 1.68 24.44 3.51
N LYS A 78 1.14 23.56 4.37
CA LYS A 78 0.23 23.90 5.47
C LYS A 78 0.64 23.20 6.77
N GLY A 79 -0.30 22.51 7.44
CA GLY A 79 -0.08 21.83 8.72
C GLY A 79 0.36 20.37 8.56
N HIS A 80 0.49 19.67 9.70
CA HIS A 80 0.80 18.23 9.79
C HIS A 80 2.15 17.87 9.14
N ASP A 81 3.22 18.55 9.55
CA ASP A 81 4.55 18.50 8.94
C ASP A 81 5.07 17.08 8.69
N THR A 82 4.97 16.20 9.68
CA THR A 82 5.48 14.83 9.63
C THR A 82 4.62 13.98 8.70
N THR A 83 3.29 14.11 8.79
CA THR A 83 2.35 13.39 7.92
C THR A 83 2.46 13.81 6.45
N MET A 84 2.57 15.11 6.16
CA MET A 84 2.73 15.62 4.79
C MET A 84 4.07 15.20 4.19
N THR A 85 5.12 15.19 5.02
CA THR A 85 6.43 14.68 4.62
C THR A 85 6.36 13.18 4.31
N ALA A 86 5.68 12.38 5.14
CA ALA A 86 5.50 10.95 4.90
C ALA A 86 4.73 10.64 3.60
N LEU A 87 3.66 11.38 3.29
CA LEU A 87 2.95 11.26 2.01
C LEU A 87 3.86 11.59 0.82
N SER A 88 4.68 12.64 0.94
CA SER A 88 5.62 13.05 -0.11
C SER A 88 6.69 11.99 -0.34
N ILE A 89 7.19 11.37 0.73
CA ILE A 89 8.12 10.23 0.67
C ILE A 89 7.48 9.04 -0.05
N MET A 90 6.25 8.65 0.33
CA MET A 90 5.56 7.54 -0.34
C MET A 90 5.29 7.84 -1.82
N ALA A 91 4.97 9.10 -2.18
CA ALA A 91 4.82 9.51 -3.57
C ALA A 91 6.12 9.33 -4.37
N MET A 92 7.27 9.77 -3.82
CA MET A 92 8.60 9.57 -4.42
C MET A 92 8.96 8.09 -4.54
N ALA A 93 8.78 7.31 -3.47
CA ALA A 93 9.03 5.87 -3.45
C ALA A 93 8.17 5.11 -4.48
N SER A 94 6.92 5.55 -4.68
CA SER A 94 6.00 4.89 -5.62
C SER A 94 6.41 4.97 -7.09
N ILE A 95 7.36 5.86 -7.42
CA ILE A 95 7.93 6.00 -8.76
C ILE A 95 9.42 5.57 -8.80
N GLY A 96 9.91 4.94 -7.73
CA GLY A 96 11.23 4.32 -7.67
C GLY A 96 12.37 5.23 -7.20
N ILE A 97 12.08 6.43 -6.69
CA ILE A 97 13.09 7.28 -6.05
C ILE A 97 13.45 6.65 -4.69
N GLN A 98 14.74 6.59 -4.39
CA GLN A 98 15.27 6.07 -3.13
C GLN A 98 16.12 7.11 -2.39
N PRO A 99 16.20 7.05 -1.04
CA PRO A 99 17.05 7.94 -0.25
C PRO A 99 18.55 7.85 -0.61
N ALA A 100 19.00 6.70 -1.13
CA ALA A 100 20.39 6.48 -1.53
C ALA A 100 20.72 7.03 -2.93
N ASP A 101 19.72 7.47 -3.71
CA ASP A 101 19.94 7.94 -5.07
C ASP A 101 20.75 9.26 -5.07
N PRO A 102 21.77 9.39 -5.94
CA PRO A 102 22.58 10.61 -6.02
C PRO A 102 21.89 11.76 -6.77
N THR A 103 20.57 11.66 -7.01
CA THR A 103 19.76 12.68 -7.70
C THR A 103 19.33 13.80 -6.73
N PRO A 104 18.92 14.98 -7.23
CA PRO A 104 18.30 16.00 -6.39
C PRO A 104 17.09 15.47 -5.60
N GLU A 105 16.28 14.62 -6.22
CA GLU A 105 15.09 14.01 -5.64
C GLU A 105 15.46 12.99 -4.56
N GLY A 106 16.47 12.15 -4.80
CA GLY A 106 16.99 11.20 -3.80
C GLY A 106 17.52 11.89 -2.56
N ARG A 107 18.32 12.96 -2.74
CA ARG A 107 18.78 13.81 -1.62
C ARG A 107 17.62 14.48 -0.88
N SER A 108 16.60 14.93 -1.60
CA SER A 108 15.38 15.47 -0.99
C SER A 108 14.69 14.41 -0.14
N MET A 109 14.47 13.20 -0.66
CA MET A 109 13.88 12.08 0.06
C MET A 109 14.71 11.68 1.29
N GLN A 110 16.04 11.67 1.19
CA GLN A 110 16.94 11.41 2.32
C GLN A 110 16.75 12.42 3.45
N ARG A 111 16.67 13.72 3.13
CA ARG A 111 16.42 14.79 4.12
C ARG A 111 15.02 14.71 4.71
N ALA A 112 14.02 14.38 3.90
CA ALA A 112 12.65 14.17 4.34
C ALA A 112 12.53 12.99 5.32
N LEU A 113 13.20 11.88 5.02
CA LEU A 113 13.26 10.70 5.89
C LEU A 113 13.99 11.02 7.20
N ALA A 114 15.12 11.73 7.12
CA ALA A 114 15.84 12.19 8.30
C ALA A 114 14.96 13.10 9.19
N PHE A 115 14.16 13.99 8.60
CA PHE A 115 13.20 14.81 9.33
C PHE A 115 12.15 13.95 10.05
N ALA A 116 11.54 12.99 9.35
CA ALA A 116 10.48 12.14 9.90
C ALA A 116 10.97 11.23 11.05
N LEU A 117 12.25 10.85 11.05
CA LEU A 117 12.87 9.98 12.06
C LEU A 117 13.40 10.73 13.30
N ARG A 118 13.32 12.07 13.35
CA ARG A 118 13.80 12.85 14.50
C ARG A 118 13.07 12.46 15.79
N ASP A 119 13.81 12.48 16.90
CA ASP A 119 13.29 12.13 18.23
C ASP A 119 12.12 13.02 18.68
N ASP A 120 12.05 14.26 18.20
CA ASP A 120 10.98 15.20 18.55
C ASP A 120 9.69 15.04 17.71
N ARG A 121 9.65 14.06 16.80
CA ARG A 121 8.49 13.73 15.95
C ARG A 121 7.61 12.62 16.51
N VAL A 122 8.13 11.86 17.47
CA VAL A 122 7.50 10.67 18.01
C VAL A 122 7.53 10.75 19.53
N ASP A 123 6.42 10.43 20.18
CA ASP A 123 6.39 10.40 21.64
C ASP A 123 7.05 9.13 22.22
N ASP A 124 7.13 9.09 23.54
CA ASP A 124 7.72 7.99 24.32
C ASP A 124 7.03 6.64 24.11
N LYS A 125 5.81 6.64 23.54
CA LYS A 125 5.04 5.42 23.23
C LYS A 125 5.16 5.00 21.77
N GLY A 126 5.88 5.73 20.93
CA GLY A 126 5.92 5.49 19.49
C GLY A 126 4.82 6.19 18.69
N TYR A 127 4.06 7.11 19.30
CA TYR A 127 2.95 7.79 18.64
C TYR A 127 3.38 9.09 17.97
N PHE A 128 3.24 9.13 16.64
CA PHE A 128 3.62 10.27 15.80
C PHE A 128 2.55 11.37 15.73
N GLY A 129 1.27 11.02 15.84
CA GLY A 129 0.16 11.93 15.56
C GLY A 129 -0.03 13.07 16.56
N ARG A 130 0.68 13.02 17.70
CA ARG A 130 0.59 14.03 18.78
C ARG A 130 1.26 15.35 18.37
N LYS A 131 2.47 15.28 17.84
CA LYS A 131 3.32 16.47 17.63
C LYS A 131 2.78 17.36 16.51
N ASP A 132 2.40 16.74 15.40
CA ASP A 132 1.94 17.45 14.21
C ASP A 132 0.41 17.63 14.16
N GLY A 133 -0.30 17.12 15.17
CA GLY A 133 -1.76 17.22 15.30
C GLY A 133 -2.55 16.42 14.26
N SER A 134 -1.89 15.52 13.51
CA SER A 134 -2.52 14.66 12.50
C SER A 134 -3.28 13.48 13.09
N ARG A 135 -3.05 13.23 14.39
CA ARG A 135 -3.72 12.21 15.19
C ARG A 135 -3.49 10.80 14.61
N MET A 136 -4.37 9.84 14.86
CA MET A 136 -4.22 8.47 14.33
C MET A 136 -4.21 8.38 12.80
N TYR A 137 -4.80 9.36 12.09
CA TYR A 137 -4.70 9.42 10.63
C TYR A 137 -3.25 9.54 10.17
N GLY A 138 -2.56 10.57 10.65
CA GLY A 138 -1.16 10.75 10.28
C GLY A 138 -0.26 9.67 10.85
N HIS A 139 -0.58 9.15 12.05
CA HIS A 139 0.13 8.00 12.59
C HIS A 139 0.10 6.79 11.65
N GLY A 140 -1.07 6.42 11.11
CA GLY A 140 -1.17 5.32 10.15
C GLY A 140 -0.40 5.57 8.85
N ILE A 141 -0.48 6.79 8.32
CA ILE A 141 0.27 7.21 7.12
C ILE A 141 1.77 7.13 7.34
N ILE A 142 2.27 7.66 8.46
CA ILE A 142 3.70 7.66 8.81
C ILE A 142 4.17 6.22 9.04
N THR A 143 3.38 5.39 9.72
CA THR A 143 3.72 3.99 9.96
C THR A 143 3.81 3.21 8.66
N LEU A 144 2.86 3.41 7.73
CA LEU A 144 2.94 2.80 6.40
C LEU A 144 4.18 3.29 5.64
N MET A 145 4.52 4.58 5.69
CA MET A 145 5.75 5.07 5.08
C MET A 145 6.99 4.37 5.65
N LEU A 146 7.04 4.16 6.97
CA LEU A 146 8.14 3.45 7.62
C LEU A 146 8.23 2.00 7.16
N THR A 147 7.11 1.28 7.01
CA THR A 147 7.12 -0.10 6.49
C THR A 147 7.63 -0.15 5.05
N GLU A 148 7.15 0.74 4.18
CA GLU A 148 7.60 0.76 2.77
C GLU A 148 9.07 1.14 2.61
N LEU A 149 9.69 1.77 3.62
CA LEU A 149 11.12 2.14 3.61
C LEU A 149 12.01 1.25 4.50
N LEU A 150 11.49 0.15 5.04
CA LEU A 150 12.32 -0.78 5.81
C LEU A 150 13.48 -1.31 4.97
N GLY A 151 14.71 -1.07 5.45
CA GLY A 151 15.93 -1.47 4.75
C GLY A 151 16.30 -0.58 3.54
N MET A 152 15.63 0.57 3.38
CA MET A 152 15.91 1.54 2.32
C MET A 152 16.55 2.84 2.83
N GLY A 153 17.03 2.85 4.06
CA GLY A 153 17.78 3.95 4.65
C GLY A 153 19.11 4.18 3.94
N ALA A 154 19.71 5.35 4.18
CA ALA A 154 21.01 5.69 3.60
C ALA A 154 22.20 5.08 4.36
N SER A 155 21.95 4.36 5.46
CA SER A 155 22.97 3.70 6.28
C SER A 155 22.34 2.68 7.23
N ASP A 156 23.10 1.67 7.67
CA ASP A 156 22.66 0.66 8.64
C ASP A 156 22.08 1.27 9.93
N LYS A 157 22.64 2.39 10.39
CA LYS A 157 22.13 3.11 11.57
C LYS A 157 20.74 3.70 11.31
N GLN A 158 20.52 4.24 10.11
CA GLN A 158 19.21 4.76 9.73
C GLN A 158 18.22 3.62 9.55
N ASP A 159 18.63 2.48 8.98
CA ASP A 159 17.79 1.28 8.85
C ASP A 159 17.34 0.75 10.21
N GLN A 160 18.25 0.64 11.17
CA GLN A 160 17.90 0.25 12.53
C GLN A 160 16.91 1.23 13.16
N LEU A 161 17.10 2.53 12.94
CA LEU A 161 16.19 3.56 13.45
C LEU A 161 14.80 3.46 12.80
N ILE A 162 14.72 3.21 11.49
CA ILE A 162 13.44 2.98 10.80
C ILE A 162 12.74 1.77 11.41
N HIS A 163 13.45 0.65 11.58
CA HIS A 163 12.92 -0.56 12.18
C HIS A 163 12.36 -0.32 13.59
N ASP A 164 13.13 0.29 14.48
CA ASP A 164 12.74 0.48 15.88
C ASP A 164 11.55 1.43 16.03
N ARG A 165 11.53 2.51 15.23
CA ARG A 165 10.41 3.45 15.18
C ARG A 165 9.16 2.81 14.56
N CYS A 166 9.33 1.97 13.54
CA CYS A 166 8.24 1.24 12.91
C CYS A 166 7.59 0.26 13.89
N GLN A 167 8.38 -0.57 14.59
CA GLN A 167 7.83 -1.51 15.56
C GLN A 167 7.09 -0.79 16.70
N SER A 168 7.66 0.30 17.24
CA SER A 168 7.00 1.09 18.28
C SER A 168 5.67 1.69 17.79
N ALA A 169 5.60 2.14 16.53
CA ALA A 169 4.38 2.67 15.95
C ALA A 169 3.31 1.58 15.73
N ILE A 170 3.72 0.39 15.29
CA ILE A 170 2.84 -0.77 15.18
C ILE A 170 2.24 -1.14 16.54
N ASP A 171 3.02 -1.07 17.62
CA ASP A 171 2.54 -1.34 18.97
C ASP A 171 1.45 -0.34 19.41
N VAL A 172 1.55 0.93 19.00
CA VAL A 172 0.48 1.93 19.21
C VAL A 172 -0.78 1.54 18.45
N ILE A 173 -0.68 1.16 17.17
CA ILE A 173 -1.84 0.73 16.37
C ILE A 173 -2.52 -0.48 17.03
N LEU A 174 -1.74 -1.49 17.44
CA LEU A 174 -2.26 -2.69 18.10
C LEU A 174 -2.94 -2.35 19.44
N SER A 175 -2.30 -1.51 20.27
CA SER A 175 -2.90 -1.09 21.55
C SER A 175 -4.22 -0.35 21.35
N SER A 176 -4.28 0.55 20.36
CA SER A 176 -5.48 1.33 20.04
C SER A 176 -6.62 0.44 19.53
N GLN A 177 -6.31 -0.64 18.81
CA GLN A 177 -7.31 -1.60 18.34
C GLN A 177 -8.04 -2.25 19.52
N GLN A 178 -7.30 -2.56 20.60
CA GLN A 178 -7.76 -3.29 21.79
C GLN A 178 -8.55 -2.44 22.79
N GLU A 179 -8.75 -1.15 22.52
CA GLU A 179 -9.64 -0.31 23.33
C GLU A 179 -11.04 -0.92 23.48
N LYS A 180 -11.66 -0.70 24.65
CA LYS A 180 -12.98 -1.27 24.96
C LYS A 180 -14.08 -0.61 24.13
N LYS A 181 -14.42 -1.24 23.01
CA LYS A 181 -15.42 -0.78 22.03
C LYS A 181 -16.70 -1.63 22.00
N PRO A 182 -17.86 -1.04 21.67
CA PRO A 182 -19.04 -1.79 21.23
C PRO A 182 -18.70 -2.77 20.10
N ILE A 183 -19.40 -3.90 20.03
CA ILE A 183 -19.07 -5.01 19.11
C ILE A 183 -18.92 -4.56 17.65
N HIS A 184 -19.74 -3.61 17.20
CA HIS A 184 -19.73 -3.15 15.83
C HIS A 184 -18.45 -2.37 15.47
N TYR A 185 -17.83 -1.68 16.45
CA TYR A 185 -16.59 -0.92 16.25
C TYR A 185 -15.30 -1.73 16.54
N ARG A 186 -15.40 -2.94 17.11
CA ARG A 186 -14.22 -3.76 17.39
C ARG A 186 -13.46 -4.08 16.11
N GLY A 187 -12.14 -4.17 16.21
CA GLY A 187 -11.24 -4.36 15.07
C GLY A 187 -10.94 -3.08 14.29
N GLY A 188 -11.68 -1.98 14.51
CA GLY A 188 -11.46 -0.68 13.88
C GLY A 188 -10.77 0.35 14.78
N TRP A 189 -10.45 1.49 14.17
CA TRP A 189 -9.78 2.64 14.76
C TRP A 189 -10.52 3.94 14.49
N ARG A 190 -10.27 4.92 15.35
CA ARG A 190 -10.68 6.32 15.15
C ARG A 190 -9.47 7.22 15.33
N TYR A 191 -9.69 8.45 15.78
CA TYR A 191 -8.74 9.54 15.64
C TYR A 191 -7.77 9.65 16.82
N GLU A 192 -8.16 9.23 18.02
CA GLU A 192 -7.23 9.13 19.15
C GLU A 192 -6.86 7.67 19.43
N PRO A 193 -5.65 7.39 19.97
CA PRO A 193 -5.27 6.05 20.39
C PRO A 193 -6.28 5.40 21.34
N ASN A 194 -6.90 6.18 22.23
CA ASN A 194 -7.87 5.73 23.24
C ASN A 194 -9.35 5.84 22.80
N SER A 195 -9.61 5.95 21.50
CA SER A 195 -10.99 6.11 20.99
C SER A 195 -11.84 4.85 21.24
N LYS A 196 -13.10 5.08 21.60
CA LYS A 196 -14.09 4.01 21.92
C LYS A 196 -15.09 3.75 20.78
N ASP A 197 -14.89 4.41 19.66
CA ASP A 197 -15.59 4.24 18.38
C ASP A 197 -14.59 3.89 17.27
N ALA A 198 -15.09 3.74 16.04
CA ALA A 198 -14.26 3.52 14.86
C ALA A 198 -14.94 4.11 13.60
N ASP A 199 -14.14 4.46 12.59
CA ASP A 199 -14.62 4.69 11.22
C ASP A 199 -13.75 3.95 10.21
N LEU A 200 -14.29 3.72 9.01
CA LEU A 200 -13.59 2.98 7.96
C LEU A 200 -12.35 3.73 7.45
N SER A 201 -12.42 5.05 7.33
CA SER A 201 -11.36 5.86 6.76
C SER A 201 -10.07 5.89 7.58
N ALA A 202 -10.13 6.03 8.90
CA ALA A 202 -8.97 5.93 9.78
C ALA A 202 -8.48 4.48 9.90
N SER A 203 -9.41 3.53 9.92
CA SER A 203 -9.11 2.10 10.06
C SER A 203 -8.31 1.54 8.89
N VAL A 204 -8.57 1.99 7.65
CA VAL A 204 -7.87 1.47 6.48
C VAL A 204 -6.37 1.83 6.50
N TRP A 205 -6.00 3.04 6.93
CA TRP A 205 -4.58 3.39 7.09
C TRP A 205 -3.88 2.50 8.12
N GLN A 206 -4.52 2.27 9.27
CA GLN A 206 -3.95 1.42 10.31
C GLN A 206 -3.80 -0.02 9.82
N LEU A 207 -4.83 -0.54 9.14
CA LEU A 207 -4.81 -1.89 8.61
C LEU A 207 -3.74 -2.09 7.53
N MET A 208 -3.56 -1.12 6.64
CA MET A 208 -2.50 -1.17 5.63
C MET A 208 -1.12 -1.18 6.27
N ALA A 209 -0.89 -0.36 7.30
CA ALA A 209 0.37 -0.37 8.05
C ALA A 209 0.61 -1.73 8.74
N LEU A 210 -0.39 -2.30 9.43
CA LEU A 210 -0.27 -3.63 10.03
C LEU A 210 0.00 -4.72 8.99
N ARG A 211 -0.65 -4.64 7.83
CA ARG A 211 -0.50 -5.63 6.75
C ARG A 211 0.89 -5.56 6.12
N SER A 212 1.39 -4.35 5.88
CA SER A 212 2.74 -4.10 5.35
C SER A 212 3.80 -4.56 6.34
N ALA A 213 3.73 -4.11 7.59
CA ALA A 213 4.62 -4.56 8.67
C ALA A 213 4.66 -6.10 8.83
N LYS A 214 3.51 -6.77 8.64
CA LYS A 214 3.47 -8.24 8.67
C LYS A 214 4.27 -8.88 7.52
N ASN A 215 4.24 -8.29 6.33
CA ASN A 215 5.05 -8.75 5.19
C ASN A 215 6.54 -8.56 5.47
N ASP A 216 6.89 -7.47 6.15
CA ASP A 216 8.28 -7.12 6.45
C ASP A 216 8.86 -7.83 7.68
N GLY A 217 8.10 -8.76 8.28
CA GLY A 217 8.56 -9.58 9.40
C GLY A 217 8.44 -8.92 10.78
N LEU A 218 7.78 -7.77 10.90
CA LEU A 218 7.51 -7.15 12.20
C LEU A 218 6.48 -7.94 13.02
N GLN A 219 6.42 -7.63 14.32
CA GLN A 219 5.58 -8.32 15.28
C GLN A 219 4.11 -7.88 15.16
N VAL A 220 3.40 -8.46 14.19
CA VAL A 220 1.95 -8.27 14.00
C VAL A 220 1.21 -9.60 14.22
N PRO A 221 0.31 -9.69 15.21
CA PRO A 221 -0.56 -10.84 15.39
C PRO A 221 -1.53 -10.99 14.22
N ALA A 222 -1.68 -12.20 13.67
CA ALA A 222 -2.63 -12.46 12.58
C ALA A 222 -4.09 -12.20 12.99
N SER A 223 -4.41 -12.28 14.28
CA SER A 223 -5.74 -11.93 14.82
C SER A 223 -6.08 -10.45 14.61
N ALA A 224 -5.11 -9.54 14.74
CA ALA A 224 -5.34 -8.10 14.57
C ALA A 224 -5.85 -7.78 13.15
N ILE A 225 -5.24 -8.41 12.14
CA ILE A 225 -5.66 -8.27 10.73
C ILE A 225 -7.05 -8.88 10.52
N ARG A 226 -7.30 -10.10 11.05
CA ARG A 226 -8.63 -10.73 10.94
C ARG A 226 -9.73 -9.90 11.57
N GLU A 227 -9.50 -9.34 12.76
CA GLU A 227 -10.48 -8.49 13.46
C GLU A 227 -10.80 -7.21 12.67
N ALA A 228 -9.78 -6.63 12.02
CA ALA A 228 -9.96 -5.47 11.15
C ALA A 228 -10.74 -5.82 9.87
N VAL A 229 -10.48 -6.98 9.26
CA VAL A 229 -11.29 -7.48 8.13
C VAL A 229 -12.76 -7.66 8.54
N GLU A 230 -13.01 -8.20 9.73
CA GLU A 230 -14.38 -8.33 10.25
C GLU A 230 -15.04 -6.96 10.49
N TYR A 231 -14.27 -5.94 10.87
CA TYR A 231 -14.76 -4.56 10.95
C TYR A 231 -15.14 -3.99 9.57
N LEU A 232 -14.33 -4.26 8.54
CA LEU A 232 -14.65 -3.87 7.16
C LEU A 232 -15.93 -4.56 6.68
N LYS A 233 -16.10 -5.86 6.95
CA LYS A 233 -17.34 -6.61 6.61
C LYS A 233 -18.58 -5.98 7.27
N ARG A 234 -18.49 -5.58 8.54
CA ARG A 234 -19.57 -4.84 9.23
C ARG A 234 -19.85 -3.45 8.68
N SER A 235 -18.88 -2.87 7.98
CA SER A 235 -18.98 -1.57 7.31
C SER A 235 -19.49 -1.69 5.87
N TYR A 236 -19.72 -2.89 5.36
CA TYR A 236 -20.35 -3.09 4.05
C TYR A 236 -21.83 -2.72 4.11
N ALA A 237 -22.31 -1.96 3.13
CA ALA A 237 -23.62 -1.32 3.17
C ALA A 237 -24.79 -2.30 2.97
N SER A 238 -24.56 -3.37 2.21
CA SER A 238 -25.55 -4.44 2.07
C SER A 238 -25.47 -5.35 3.29
N PRO A 239 -26.60 -5.70 3.94
CA PRO A 239 -26.64 -6.76 4.92
C PRO A 239 -26.06 -8.05 4.36
N LEU A 240 -25.35 -8.80 5.22
CA LEU A 240 -24.76 -10.09 4.90
C LEU A 240 -25.62 -11.20 5.52
N ASP A 241 -25.87 -12.26 4.77
CA ASP A 241 -26.51 -13.45 5.29
C ASP A 241 -25.56 -14.26 6.20
N ARG A 242 -26.05 -15.37 6.74
CA ARG A 242 -25.26 -16.27 7.61
C ARG A 242 -24.01 -16.87 6.96
N ASN A 243 -23.94 -16.85 5.62
CA ASN A 243 -22.81 -17.35 4.84
C ASN A 243 -21.87 -16.21 4.41
N GLY A 244 -22.13 -14.96 4.83
CA GLY A 244 -21.34 -13.79 4.44
C GLY A 244 -21.66 -13.28 3.04
N LEU A 245 -22.78 -13.69 2.42
CA LEU A 245 -23.19 -13.21 1.10
C LEU A 245 -24.03 -11.93 1.24
N PRO A 246 -23.74 -10.88 0.46
CA PRO A 246 -24.53 -9.66 0.50
C PRO A 246 -25.86 -9.83 -0.22
N GLU A 247 -26.95 -9.29 0.34
CA GLU A 247 -28.26 -9.25 -0.32
C GLU A 247 -28.21 -8.56 -1.71
N LYS A 248 -27.44 -7.47 -1.82
CA LYS A 248 -27.16 -6.78 -3.08
C LYS A 248 -25.81 -7.22 -3.62
N LYS A 249 -25.82 -7.84 -4.80
CA LYS A 249 -24.60 -8.29 -5.51
C LYS A 249 -23.59 -7.15 -5.70
N ALA A 250 -24.04 -5.98 -6.15
CA ALA A 250 -23.22 -4.76 -6.25
C ALA A 250 -23.61 -3.78 -5.13
N SER A 251 -22.69 -3.52 -4.21
CA SER A 251 -22.85 -2.57 -3.11
C SER A 251 -21.49 -2.00 -2.72
N GLY A 252 -21.45 -1.14 -1.72
CA GLY A 252 -20.21 -0.50 -1.31
C GLY A 252 -20.02 -0.48 0.20
N PHE A 253 -19.04 0.28 0.66
CA PHE A 253 -18.73 0.44 2.07
C PHE A 253 -19.22 1.78 2.59
N CYS A 254 -19.63 1.79 3.85
CA CYS A 254 -20.04 2.97 4.60
C CYS A 254 -18.91 3.50 5.48
N TYR A 255 -19.07 4.74 5.94
CA TYR A 255 -18.12 5.39 6.85
C TYR A 255 -18.07 4.71 8.22
N GLU A 256 -19.22 4.24 8.70
CA GLU A 256 -19.37 3.50 9.95
C GLU A 256 -20.19 2.21 9.70
N PRO A 257 -20.04 1.19 10.57
CA PRO A 257 -20.85 -0.02 10.53
C PRO A 257 -22.35 0.22 10.59
N HIS A 258 -23.12 -0.74 10.07
CA HIS A 258 -24.59 -0.77 10.13
C HIS A 258 -25.28 0.46 9.51
N ARG A 259 -24.66 1.04 8.49
CA ARG A 259 -25.26 2.07 7.64
C ARG A 259 -25.56 1.48 6.26
N ASN A 260 -26.44 2.14 5.50
CA ASN A 260 -26.88 1.70 4.16
C ASN A 260 -26.61 2.74 3.07
N ASN A 261 -25.69 3.68 3.32
CA ASN A 261 -25.34 4.79 2.44
C ASN A 261 -23.87 4.67 1.98
N PRO A 262 -23.55 3.72 1.10
CA PRO A 262 -22.19 3.57 0.61
C PRO A 262 -21.74 4.85 -0.11
N THR A 263 -20.46 5.18 0.02
CA THR A 263 -19.87 6.34 -0.66
C THR A 263 -18.72 5.89 -1.55
N PHE A 264 -18.41 6.68 -2.59
CA PHE A 264 -17.25 6.42 -3.46
C PHE A 264 -15.98 6.21 -2.65
N THR A 265 -15.64 7.17 -1.78
CA THR A 265 -14.42 7.16 -0.97
C THR A 265 -14.32 5.94 -0.07
N MET A 266 -15.39 5.59 0.66
CA MET A 266 -15.36 4.46 1.59
C MET A 266 -15.35 3.13 0.84
N THR A 267 -16.07 3.05 -0.29
CA THR A 267 -16.10 1.84 -1.11
C THR A 267 -14.74 1.55 -1.72
N ALA A 268 -14.06 2.57 -2.24
CA ALA A 268 -12.70 2.46 -2.75
C ALA A 268 -11.72 2.00 -1.64
N ALA A 269 -11.79 2.63 -0.46
CA ALA A 269 -10.92 2.29 0.67
C ALA A 269 -11.14 0.86 1.17
N GLY A 270 -12.40 0.46 1.36
CA GLY A 270 -12.77 -0.90 1.76
C GLY A 270 -12.38 -1.96 0.73
N LEU A 271 -12.55 -1.67 -0.56
CA LEU A 271 -12.13 -2.55 -1.66
C LEU A 271 -10.63 -2.85 -1.61
N LEU A 272 -9.79 -1.81 -1.52
CA LEU A 272 -8.34 -2.01 -1.45
C LEU A 272 -7.95 -2.75 -0.16
N ALA A 273 -8.49 -2.33 0.98
CA ALA A 273 -8.16 -2.88 2.29
C ALA A 273 -8.48 -4.39 2.41
N MET A 274 -9.64 -4.81 1.89
CA MET A 274 -10.00 -6.23 1.83
C MET A 274 -9.00 -7.02 0.97
N GLN A 275 -8.67 -6.50 -0.22
CA GLN A 275 -7.77 -7.19 -1.14
C GLN A 275 -6.34 -7.32 -0.60
N VAL A 276 -5.76 -6.28 0.00
CA VAL A 276 -4.40 -6.38 0.60
C VAL A 276 -4.35 -7.37 1.77
N CYS A 277 -5.51 -7.63 2.40
CA CYS A 277 -5.65 -8.67 3.43
C CYS A 277 -5.91 -10.07 2.87
N GLY A 278 -5.88 -10.26 1.54
CA GLY A 278 -6.04 -11.56 0.89
C GLY A 278 -7.49 -11.95 0.59
N GLU A 279 -8.46 -11.07 0.80
CA GLU A 279 -9.89 -11.34 0.58
C GLU A 279 -10.29 -11.16 -0.91
N TYR A 280 -9.41 -11.53 -1.84
CA TYR A 280 -9.52 -11.25 -3.28
C TYR A 280 -10.83 -11.76 -3.90
N GLU A 281 -11.26 -12.96 -3.51
CA GLU A 281 -12.46 -13.62 -4.05
C GLU A 281 -13.71 -13.40 -3.17
N SER A 282 -13.62 -12.49 -2.20
CA SER A 282 -14.77 -12.14 -1.37
C SER A 282 -15.90 -11.56 -2.24
N PRO A 283 -17.17 -11.95 -2.04
CA PRO A 283 -18.30 -11.35 -2.76
C PRO A 283 -18.43 -9.84 -2.49
N LEU A 284 -17.89 -9.35 -1.37
CA LEU A 284 -17.86 -7.92 -1.04
C LEU A 284 -16.84 -7.17 -1.91
N VAL A 285 -15.71 -7.81 -2.24
CA VAL A 285 -14.69 -7.24 -3.13
C VAL A 285 -15.22 -7.17 -4.56
N VAL A 286 -15.87 -8.23 -5.04
CA VAL A 286 -16.54 -8.23 -6.36
C VAL A 286 -17.63 -7.15 -6.40
N GLY A 287 -18.52 -7.13 -5.40
CA GLY A 287 -19.62 -6.19 -5.32
C GLY A 287 -19.18 -4.74 -5.24
N ALA A 288 -18.13 -4.43 -4.47
CA ALA A 288 -17.55 -3.10 -4.35
C ALA A 288 -16.91 -2.63 -5.66
N ALA A 289 -16.18 -3.52 -6.35
CA ALA A 289 -15.57 -3.20 -7.63
C ALA A 289 -16.63 -2.89 -8.71
N ASP A 290 -17.70 -3.68 -8.78
CA ASP A 290 -18.80 -3.45 -9.71
C ASP A 290 -19.59 -2.19 -9.36
N TRP A 291 -19.81 -1.93 -8.07
CA TRP A 291 -20.44 -0.68 -7.62
C TRP A 291 -19.61 0.55 -8.03
N LEU A 292 -18.29 0.47 -7.95
CA LEU A 292 -17.36 1.54 -8.35
C LEU A 292 -17.26 1.75 -9.86
N LEU A 293 -17.58 0.74 -10.70
CA LEU A 293 -17.75 0.95 -12.14
C LEU A 293 -18.96 1.84 -12.44
N ALA A 294 -20.06 1.66 -11.70
CA ALA A 294 -21.26 2.49 -11.83
C ALA A 294 -21.13 3.86 -11.14
N HIS A 295 -20.19 4.00 -10.21
CA HIS A 295 -19.94 5.22 -9.43
C HIS A 295 -18.48 5.65 -9.54
N PRO A 296 -18.02 6.06 -10.74
CA PRO A 296 -16.63 6.42 -10.98
C PRO A 296 -16.20 7.68 -10.19
N PRO A 297 -14.89 7.92 -10.04
CA PRO A 297 -14.39 9.13 -9.40
C PRO A 297 -14.91 10.39 -10.09
N LYS A 298 -15.25 11.40 -9.30
CA LYS A 298 -15.59 12.74 -9.79
C LYS A 298 -14.74 13.77 -9.06
N TRP A 299 -14.24 14.75 -9.78
CA TRP A 299 -13.44 15.83 -9.20
C TRP A 299 -14.16 16.62 -8.08
N LYS A 300 -15.51 16.58 -8.07
CA LYS A 300 -16.36 17.23 -7.04
C LYS A 300 -16.72 16.33 -5.85
N GLU A 301 -16.16 15.12 -5.77
CA GLU A 301 -16.34 14.26 -4.60
C GLU A 301 -15.77 14.93 -3.34
N ARG A 302 -16.47 14.74 -2.21
CA ARG A 302 -16.11 15.39 -0.93
C ARG A 302 -14.67 15.11 -0.48
N PHE A 303 -14.17 13.92 -0.79
CA PHE A 303 -12.81 13.45 -0.53
C PHE A 303 -12.24 12.82 -1.81
N CYS A 304 -12.17 13.63 -2.88
CA CYS A 304 -11.75 13.18 -4.20
C CYS A 304 -10.32 12.63 -4.17
N SER A 305 -9.34 13.36 -3.63
CA SER A 305 -7.93 12.95 -3.69
C SER A 305 -7.71 11.62 -2.95
N TYR A 306 -8.24 11.53 -1.72
CA TYR A 306 -8.23 10.31 -0.94
C TYR A 306 -8.92 9.15 -1.68
N GLY A 307 -10.17 9.35 -2.13
CA GLY A 307 -10.96 8.30 -2.76
C GLY A 307 -10.34 7.81 -4.07
N THR A 308 -9.78 8.71 -4.87
CA THR A 308 -9.13 8.38 -6.15
C THR A 308 -7.88 7.53 -5.94
N TYR A 309 -7.09 7.80 -4.90
CA TYR A 309 -5.93 6.97 -4.54
C TYR A 309 -6.34 5.52 -4.25
N TYR A 310 -7.31 5.33 -3.36
CA TYR A 310 -7.81 3.98 -3.06
C TYR A 310 -8.48 3.30 -4.25
N TYR A 311 -9.20 4.08 -5.08
CA TYR A 311 -9.88 3.57 -6.27
C TYR A 311 -8.87 3.07 -7.30
N ALA A 312 -7.82 3.86 -7.58
CA ALA A 312 -6.79 3.50 -8.55
C ALA A 312 -6.09 2.19 -8.16
N GLN A 313 -5.65 2.10 -6.90
CA GLN A 313 -4.98 0.90 -6.36
C GLN A 313 -5.94 -0.31 -6.27
N GLY A 314 -7.14 -0.11 -5.73
CA GLY A 314 -8.12 -1.17 -5.51
C GLY A 314 -8.65 -1.77 -6.80
N MET A 315 -8.96 -0.94 -7.80
CA MET A 315 -9.43 -1.40 -9.11
C MET A 315 -8.30 -2.03 -9.92
N TYR A 316 -7.05 -1.56 -9.75
CA TYR A 316 -5.90 -2.22 -10.33
C TYR A 316 -5.72 -3.64 -9.78
N GLN A 317 -5.83 -3.82 -8.47
CA GLN A 317 -5.68 -5.13 -7.82
C GLN A 317 -6.73 -6.16 -8.30
N ARG A 318 -7.94 -5.69 -8.62
CA ARG A 318 -8.98 -6.50 -9.28
C ARG A 318 -8.59 -6.96 -10.68
N GLY A 319 -7.83 -6.16 -11.42
CA GLY A 319 -7.38 -6.48 -12.77
C GLY A 319 -8.48 -6.34 -13.83
N GLY A 320 -8.23 -6.93 -15.01
CA GLY A 320 -9.20 -6.97 -16.10
C GLY A 320 -9.74 -5.60 -16.54
N GLU A 321 -11.03 -5.56 -16.85
CA GLU A 321 -11.72 -4.33 -17.28
C GLU A 321 -11.85 -3.29 -16.16
N HIS A 322 -11.89 -3.71 -14.89
CA HIS A 322 -11.87 -2.80 -13.74
C HIS A 322 -10.58 -1.97 -13.74
N ALA A 323 -9.43 -2.62 -13.88
CA ALA A 323 -8.13 -1.95 -13.91
C ALA A 323 -7.98 -1.03 -15.15
N LYS A 324 -8.41 -1.48 -16.33
CA LYS A 324 -8.35 -0.66 -17.56
C LYS A 324 -9.23 0.59 -17.47
N THR A 325 -10.46 0.42 -17.00
CA THR A 325 -11.42 1.52 -16.82
C THR A 325 -10.91 2.52 -15.80
N ALA A 326 -10.46 2.04 -14.63
CA ALA A 326 -9.92 2.90 -13.59
C ALA A 326 -8.70 3.68 -14.05
N ARG A 327 -7.74 3.03 -14.73
CA ARG A 327 -6.55 3.69 -15.28
C ARG A 327 -6.93 4.87 -16.16
N ARG A 328 -7.81 4.64 -17.15
CA ARG A 328 -8.26 5.69 -18.07
C ARG A 328 -8.92 6.85 -17.32
N LEU A 329 -9.90 6.57 -16.47
CA LEU A 329 -10.64 7.60 -15.74
C LEU A 329 -9.77 8.42 -14.79
N VAL A 330 -8.82 7.78 -14.11
CA VAL A 330 -7.89 8.46 -13.20
C VAL A 330 -6.92 9.35 -13.97
N GLN A 331 -6.36 8.85 -15.08
CA GLN A 331 -5.47 9.64 -15.94
C GLN A 331 -6.21 10.83 -16.56
N ASP A 332 -7.34 10.60 -17.22
CA ASP A 332 -8.16 11.66 -17.83
C ASP A 332 -8.46 12.77 -16.81
N MET A 333 -8.90 12.39 -15.60
CA MET A 333 -9.28 13.35 -14.56
C MET A 333 -8.08 14.10 -13.96
N LEU A 334 -6.98 13.41 -13.65
CA LEU A 334 -5.85 14.04 -12.95
C LEU A 334 -5.01 14.89 -13.90
N LEU A 335 -4.75 14.42 -15.12
CA LEU A 335 -3.95 15.17 -16.11
C LEU A 335 -4.64 16.51 -16.46
N GLU A 336 -5.97 16.51 -16.63
CA GLU A 336 -6.74 17.73 -16.90
C GLU A 336 -6.68 18.75 -15.73
N LYS A 337 -6.44 18.28 -14.50
CA LYS A 337 -6.48 19.12 -13.29
C LYS A 337 -5.12 19.51 -12.74
N GLN A 338 -4.03 19.07 -13.36
CA GLN A 338 -2.70 19.46 -12.94
C GLN A 338 -2.46 20.95 -13.21
N ALA A 339 -1.95 21.67 -12.22
CA ALA A 339 -1.54 23.05 -12.38
C ALA A 339 -0.21 23.15 -13.17
N ALA A 340 0.10 24.34 -13.67
CA ALA A 340 1.31 24.59 -14.45
C ALA A 340 2.61 24.32 -13.66
N ASP A 341 2.57 24.48 -12.34
CA ASP A 341 3.70 24.18 -11.43
C ASP A 341 3.81 22.70 -11.08
N GLY A 342 2.94 21.84 -11.61
CA GLY A 342 2.92 20.41 -11.36
C GLY A 342 2.03 19.96 -10.21
N SER A 343 1.44 20.89 -9.45
CA SER A 343 0.64 20.57 -8.27
C SER A 343 -0.81 20.23 -8.59
N TRP A 344 -1.48 19.60 -7.63
CA TRP A 344 -2.94 19.54 -7.55
C TRP A 344 -3.42 20.26 -6.29
N THR A 345 -4.63 20.82 -6.38
CA THR A 345 -5.34 21.39 -5.24
C THR A 345 -6.76 20.85 -5.19
N ALA A 346 -7.25 20.54 -3.99
CA ALA A 346 -8.66 20.22 -3.81
C ALA A 346 -9.50 21.50 -4.01
N GLN A 347 -10.25 21.56 -5.10
CA GLN A 347 -11.07 22.74 -5.44
C GLN A 347 -12.39 22.80 -4.67
N ASN A 348 -12.78 21.71 -4.01
CA ASN A 348 -14.04 21.56 -3.29
C ASN A 348 -13.90 20.53 -2.15
N GLY A 349 -15.01 20.27 -1.46
CA GLY A 349 -15.08 19.21 -0.47
C GLY A 349 -14.35 19.51 0.83
N SER A 350 -14.15 18.45 1.62
CA SER A 350 -13.51 18.52 2.93
C SER A 350 -11.97 18.60 2.83
N GLU A 351 -11.40 18.41 1.64
CA GLU A 351 -9.95 18.44 1.40
C GLU A 351 -9.41 19.83 1.01
N LYS A 352 -10.28 20.80 0.70
CA LYS A 352 -9.90 22.17 0.28
C LYS A 352 -8.92 22.86 1.25
N GLY A 353 -9.05 22.53 2.54
CA GLY A 353 -8.23 23.09 3.61
C GLY A 353 -6.85 22.46 3.76
N ILE A 354 -6.60 21.25 3.23
CA ILE A 354 -5.46 20.41 3.64
C ILE A 354 -4.14 20.88 3.03
N GLY A 355 -4.13 21.30 1.77
CA GLY A 355 -2.93 21.78 1.08
C GLY A 355 -2.68 21.09 -0.25
N ALA A 356 -1.82 21.69 -1.06
CA ALA A 356 -1.42 21.17 -2.36
C ALA A 356 -0.38 20.04 -2.23
N VAL A 357 0.45 20.03 -1.18
CA VAL A 357 1.37 18.89 -0.93
C VAL A 357 0.59 17.59 -0.73
N TYR A 358 -0.50 17.64 0.05
CA TYR A 358 -1.41 16.50 0.22
C TYR A 358 -2.01 16.03 -1.10
N ALA A 359 -2.68 16.94 -1.83
CA ALA A 359 -3.40 16.59 -3.05
C ALA A 359 -2.44 16.10 -4.15
N THR A 360 -1.24 16.69 -4.24
CA THR A 360 -0.19 16.28 -5.18
C THR A 360 0.35 14.91 -4.84
N SER A 361 0.63 14.62 -3.57
CA SER A 361 1.11 13.29 -3.15
C SER A 361 0.07 12.21 -3.46
N MET A 362 -1.21 12.47 -3.18
CA MET A 362 -2.31 11.55 -3.51
C MET A 362 -2.48 11.34 -5.02
N ALA A 363 -2.32 12.40 -5.83
CA ALA A 363 -2.38 12.30 -7.28
C ALA A 363 -1.24 11.43 -7.83
N VAL A 364 -0.01 11.63 -7.34
CA VAL A 364 1.14 10.78 -7.72
C VAL A 364 0.88 9.33 -7.34
N LEU A 365 0.45 9.04 -6.10
CA LEU A 365 0.11 7.68 -5.66
C LEU A 365 -1.03 7.03 -6.45
N SER A 366 -1.92 7.84 -7.04
CA SER A 366 -3.01 7.36 -7.91
C SER A 366 -2.51 7.03 -9.33
N LEU A 367 -1.55 7.81 -9.85
CA LEU A 367 -0.98 7.65 -11.19
C LEU A 367 0.14 6.60 -11.23
N SER A 368 0.88 6.43 -10.13
CA SER A 368 2.03 5.53 -10.01
C SER A 368 1.67 4.05 -9.92
N VAL A 369 0.37 3.74 -9.90
CA VAL A 369 -0.16 2.38 -10.02
C VAL A 369 0.48 1.62 -11.19
N LYS A 370 0.91 2.27 -12.27
CA LYS A 370 1.57 1.63 -13.41
C LYS A 370 2.96 1.03 -13.12
N TYR A 371 3.63 1.40 -12.03
CA TYR A 371 5.03 0.99 -11.77
C TYR A 371 5.20 -0.14 -10.76
N HIS A 372 4.24 -0.33 -9.85
CA HIS A 372 4.25 -1.40 -8.83
C HIS A 372 5.42 -1.37 -7.84
N TYR A 373 5.98 -0.20 -7.56
CA TYR A 373 7.17 -0.11 -6.70
C TYR A 373 6.91 -0.17 -5.20
N LEU A 374 5.69 0.11 -4.72
CA LEU A 374 5.38 -0.02 -3.29
C LEU A 374 5.04 -1.49 -2.95
N PRO A 375 5.83 -2.17 -2.08
CA PRO A 375 5.62 -3.56 -1.71
C PRO A 375 4.19 -3.91 -1.25
N ILE A 376 3.49 -3.01 -0.55
CA ILE A 376 2.13 -3.29 -0.04
C ILE A 376 1.10 -3.61 -1.14
N TYR A 377 1.35 -3.22 -2.39
CA TYR A 377 0.44 -3.48 -3.52
C TYR A 377 0.85 -4.66 -4.39
N GLN A 378 1.94 -5.35 -4.06
CA GLN A 378 2.38 -6.53 -4.80
C GLN A 378 1.58 -7.78 -4.39
N LYS A 379 1.36 -8.70 -5.33
CA LYS A 379 0.53 -9.91 -5.15
C LYS A 379 1.33 -11.09 -4.61
#